data_AF-A0A1A8HQC7-F1
#
_entry.id   AF-A0A1A8HQC7-F1
#
_cell.length_a   1.000
_cell.length_b   1.000
_cell.length_c   1.000
_cell.angle_alpha   90.00
_cell.angle_beta   90.00
_cell.angle_gamma   90.00
#
_symmetry.space_group_name_H-M   'P 1'
#
loop_
_entity.id
_entity.type
_entity.pdbx_description
1 polymer ?
#
loop_
_entity_poly.entity_id
_entity_poly.type
_entity_poly.pdbx_seq_one_letter_code
_entity_poly.pdbx_strand_id
1 'polypeptide(L)'
;FGEPKSWYAIPPEHGKRLERLATGFFPNSFKGCEAFLRHKMTLISPFILKKYGIPFDKITQEAGEFMITFPYGYHAGFNHGFNCAES
;
A
#
# COMPACT_ATOMS: atom_id res chain seq x y z
N PHE A 1 -5.41 -9.09 18.37
CA PHE A 1 -5.25 -8.39 19.67
C PHE A 1 -3.98 -7.55 19.64
N GLY A 2 -3.77 -6.65 20.60
CA GLY A 2 -2.60 -5.77 20.67
C GLY A 2 -2.83 -4.40 20.03
N GLU A 3 -1.74 -3.70 19.74
CA GLU A 3 -1.76 -2.31 19.23
C GLU A 3 -2.35 -2.17 17.81
N PRO A 4 -2.87 -0.99 17.45
CA PRO A 4 -3.51 -0.76 16.16
C PRO A 4 -2.58 -0.95 14.95
N LYS A 5 -3.17 -1.09 13.76
CA LYS A 5 -2.47 -1.13 12.48
C LYS A 5 -3.04 -0.07 11.54
N SER A 6 -2.20 0.83 11.04
CA SER A 6 -2.63 1.76 9.99
C SER A 6 -2.49 1.14 8.62
N TRP A 7 -3.50 1.36 7.79
CA TRP A 7 -3.60 0.95 6.40
C TRP A 7 -3.76 2.16 5.49
N TYR A 8 -3.18 2.05 4.30
CA TYR A 8 -3.40 2.92 3.15
C TYR A 8 -3.88 2.05 2.00
N ALA A 9 -4.89 2.49 1.27
CA ALA A 9 -5.45 1.76 0.15
C ALA A 9 -5.60 2.67 -1.07
N ILE A 10 -5.34 2.13 -2.25
CA ILE A 10 -5.55 2.80 -3.53
C ILE A 10 -6.68 2.07 -4.27
N PRO A 11 -7.72 2.79 -4.74
CA PRO A 11 -8.82 2.20 -5.50
C PRO A 11 -8.31 1.44 -6.74
N PRO A 12 -8.86 0.26 -7.08
CA PRO A 12 -8.41 -0.56 -8.20
C PRO A 12 -8.33 0.19 -9.54
N GLU A 13 -9.26 1.11 -9.81
CA GLU A 13 -9.29 1.96 -11.01
C GLU A 13 -8.07 2.89 -11.13
N HIS A 14 -7.31 3.07 -10.05
CA HIS A 14 -6.11 3.88 -10.00
C HIS A 14 -4.82 3.05 -9.83
N GLY A 15 -4.92 1.72 -9.75
CA GLY A 15 -3.75 0.82 -9.61
C GLY A 15 -2.70 1.01 -10.71
N LYS A 16 -3.12 1.15 -11.97
CA LYS A 16 -2.20 1.42 -13.09
C LYS A 16 -1.47 2.76 -12.98
N ARG A 17 -2.08 3.76 -12.33
CA ARG A 17 -1.44 5.07 -12.11
C ARG A 17 -0.35 4.95 -11.05
N LEU A 18 -0.60 4.17 -9.99
CA LEU A 18 0.42 3.82 -8.99
C LEU A 18 1.59 3.07 -9.63
N GLU A 19 1.32 2.03 -10.44
CA GLU A 19 2.35 1.25 -11.11
C GLU A 19 3.27 2.15 -11.96
N ARG A 20 2.69 3.04 -12.78
CA ARG A 20 3.46 4.00 -13.59
C ARG A 20 4.30 4.94 -12.73
N LEU A 21 3.75 5.46 -11.64
CA LEU A 21 4.47 6.32 -10.70
C LEU A 21 5.66 5.56 -10.11
N ALA A 22 5.44 4.32 -9.66
CA ALA A 22 6.48 3.49 -9.05
C ALA A 22 7.58 3.15 -10.06
N THR A 23 7.26 2.81 -11.31
CA THR A 23 8.26 2.59 -12.36
C THR A 23 9.15 3.81 -12.58
N GLY A 24 8.60 5.03 -12.48
CA GLY A 24 9.36 6.26 -12.58
C GLY A 24 10.35 6.48 -11.43
N PHE A 25 9.97 6.13 -10.20
CA PHE A 25 10.84 6.27 -9.02
C PHE A 25 11.83 5.11 -8.83
N PHE A 26 11.50 3.92 -9.32
CA PHE A 26 12.29 2.70 -9.13
C PHE A 26 12.67 2.04 -10.47
N PRO A 27 13.35 2.76 -11.38
CA PRO A 27 13.61 2.26 -12.74
C PRO A 27 14.49 1.01 -12.76
N ASN A 28 15.42 0.88 -11.81
CA ASN A 28 16.28 -0.32 -11.71
C ASN A 28 15.48 -1.55 -11.27
N SER A 29 14.54 -1.40 -10.33
CA SER A 29 13.65 -2.50 -9.92
C SER A 29 12.73 -2.93 -11.06
N PHE A 30 12.18 -1.97 -11.81
CA PHE A 30 11.35 -2.26 -12.98
C PHE A 30 12.13 -2.97 -14.10
N LYS A 31 13.37 -2.55 -14.38
CA LYS A 31 14.25 -3.24 -15.35
C LYS A 31 14.50 -4.71 -14.97
N GLY A 32 14.57 -5.02 -13.68
CA GLY A 32 14.75 -6.39 -13.19
C GLY A 32 13.46 -7.21 -13.16
N CYS A 33 12.30 -6.57 -13.02
CA CYS A 33 10.99 -7.22 -12.98
C CYS A 33 9.88 -6.20 -13.28
N GLU A 34 9.09 -6.43 -14.33
CA GLU A 34 7.98 -5.53 -14.70
C GLU A 34 6.90 -5.44 -13.61
N ALA A 35 6.78 -6.48 -12.78
CA ALA A 35 5.84 -6.56 -11.67
C ALA A 35 6.51 -6.40 -10.29
N PHE A 36 7.63 -5.68 -10.19
CA PHE A 36 8.46 -5.58 -8.98
C PHE A 36 7.71 -5.17 -7.69
N LEU A 37 6.57 -4.47 -7.80
CA LEU A 37 5.74 -4.14 -6.64
C LEU A 37 5.20 -5.39 -5.91
N ARG A 38 5.11 -6.54 -6.60
CA ARG A 38 4.76 -7.83 -5.99
C ARG A 38 5.81 -8.34 -5.00
N HIS A 39 7.03 -7.80 -5.04
CA HIS A 39 8.09 -8.15 -4.11
C HIS A 39 7.90 -7.51 -2.73
N LYS A 40 6.94 -6.57 -2.57
CA LYS A 40 6.59 -5.92 -1.29
C LYS A 40 7.75 -5.19 -0.59
N MET A 41 8.72 -4.69 -1.36
CA MET A 41 9.89 -3.94 -0.84
C MET A 41 9.82 -2.43 -1.09
N THR A 42 8.75 -1.94 -1.70
CA THR A 42 8.63 -0.54 -2.12
C THR A 42 7.70 0.22 -1.19
N LEU A 43 8.21 1.29 -0.59
CA LEU A 43 7.43 2.23 0.22
C LEU A 43 7.32 3.57 -0.50
N ILE A 44 6.08 4.05 -0.65
CA ILE A 44 5.78 5.38 -1.22
C ILE A 44 4.94 6.14 -0.19
N SER A 45 5.44 7.30 0.24
CA SER A 45 4.74 8.13 1.22
C SER A 45 3.41 8.65 0.68
N PRO A 46 2.35 8.74 1.53
CA PRO A 46 1.09 9.41 1.17
C PRO A 46 1.28 10.84 0.66
N PHE A 47 2.33 11.53 1.12
CA PHE A 47 2.67 12.87 0.60
C PHE A 47 3.06 12.84 -0.88
N ILE A 48 3.83 11.82 -1.29
CA ILE A 48 4.19 11.61 -2.70
C ILE A 48 2.95 11.21 -3.50
N LEU A 49 2.11 10.30 -2.99
CA LEU A 49 0.85 9.94 -3.65
C LEU A 49 -0.02 11.17 -3.91
N LYS A 50 -0.23 12.02 -2.89
CA LYS A 50 -0.98 13.27 -3.00
C LYS A 50 -0.34 14.23 -4.00
N LYS A 51 0.98 14.42 -3.96
CA LYS A 51 1.72 15.31 -4.87
C LYS A 51 1.53 14.93 -6.33
N TYR A 52 1.47 13.63 -6.65
CA TYR A 52 1.27 13.12 -8.01
C TYR A 52 -0.21 12.79 -8.32
N GLY A 53 -1.13 13.22 -7.46
CA GLY A 53 -2.57 13.08 -7.67
C GLY A 53 -3.07 11.64 -7.70
N ILE A 54 -2.38 10.70 -7.05
CA ILE A 54 -2.84 9.32 -6.86
C ILE A 54 -3.85 9.31 -5.70
N PRO A 55 -5.14 9.02 -5.94
CA PRO A 55 -6.12 8.92 -4.87
C PRO A 55 -5.80 7.74 -3.96
N PHE A 56 -5.92 7.97 -2.66
CA PHE A 56 -5.74 6.95 -1.64
C PHE A 56 -6.61 7.28 -0.43
N ASP A 57 -7.01 6.26 0.30
CA ASP A 57 -7.63 6.39 1.62
C ASP A 57 -6.74 5.80 2.70
N LYS A 58 -7.02 6.20 3.95
CA LYS A 58 -6.34 5.69 5.15
C LYS A 58 -7.36 5.23 6.18
N ILE A 59 -7.03 4.16 6.90
CA ILE A 59 -7.83 3.65 8.01
C ILE A 59 -6.91 3.06 9.07
N THR A 60 -7.27 3.22 10.35
CA THR A 60 -6.61 2.51 11.44
C THR A 60 -7.51 1.35 11.84
N GLN A 61 -6.98 0.13 11.76
CA GLN A 61 -7.64 -1.09 12.19
C GLN A 61 -7.31 -1.32 13.67
N GLU A 62 -8.35 -1.42 14.48
CA GLU A 62 -8.28 -1.73 15.89
C GLU A 62 -8.37 -3.25 16.16
N ALA A 63 -8.05 -3.66 17.38
CA ALA A 63 -8.15 -5.06 17.78
C ALA A 63 -9.60 -5.57 17.71
N GLY A 64 -9.82 -6.68 17.00
CA GLY A 64 -11.15 -7.27 16.82
C GLY A 64 -11.86 -6.86 15.53
N GLU A 65 -11.26 -5.97 14.74
CA GLU A 65 -11.79 -5.54 13.45
C GLU A 65 -11.22 -6.34 12.27
N PHE A 66 -12.01 -6.48 11.21
CA PHE A 66 -11.58 -7.09 9.95
C PHE A 66 -11.23 -6.02 8.91
N MET A 67 -10.21 -6.32 8.10
CA MET A 67 -9.86 -5.55 6.91
C MET A 67 -10.03 -6.42 5.68
N ILE A 68 -10.77 -5.93 4.69
CA ILE A 68 -11.01 -6.62 3.42
C ILE A 68 -10.28 -5.87 2.31
N THR A 69 -9.40 -6.56 1.58
CA THR A 69 -8.75 -6.03 0.38
C THR A 69 -9.41 -6.62 -0.86
N PHE A 70 -9.83 -5.76 -1.79
CA PHE A 70 -10.52 -6.17 -3.01
C PHE A 70 -9.52 -6.53 -4.12
N PRO A 71 -9.95 -7.29 -5.15
CA PRO A 71 -9.10 -7.60 -6.29
C PRO A 71 -8.46 -6.35 -6.88
N TYR A 72 -7.15 -6.41 -7.09
CA TYR A 72 -6.34 -5.31 -7.63
C TYR A 72 -6.30 -4.03 -6.76
N GLY A 73 -6.78 -4.10 -5.51
CA GLY A 73 -6.64 -3.04 -4.50
C GLY A 73 -5.24 -3.03 -3.89
N TYR A 74 -4.42 -2.04 -4.28
CA TYR A 74 -3.11 -1.83 -3.68
C TYR A 74 -3.26 -1.33 -2.24
N HIS A 75 -2.43 -1.86 -1.35
CA HIS A 75 -2.43 -1.48 0.05
C HIS A 75 -1.02 -1.49 0.65
N ALA A 76 -0.82 -0.64 1.65
CA ALA A 76 0.38 -0.57 2.47
C ALA A 76 -0.02 -0.24 3.91
N GLY A 77 0.88 -0.41 4.87
CA GLY A 77 0.55 -0.14 6.27
C GLY A 77 1.73 -0.32 7.22
N PHE A 78 1.49 -0.01 8.49
CA PHE A 78 2.45 -0.21 9.56
C PHE A 78 1.73 -0.51 10.89
N ASN A 79 2.42 -1.22 11.78
CA ASN A 79 1.95 -1.48 13.14
C ASN A 79 2.31 -0.33 14.06
N HIS A 80 1.42 0.00 14.99
CA HIS A 80 1.66 1.06 15.99
C HIS A 80 2.48 0.56 17.17
N GLY A 81 2.54 -0.77 17.36
CA GLY A 81 3.33 -1.44 18.37
C GLY A 81 3.17 -2.94 18.26
N PHE A 82 3.37 -3.66 19.37
CA PHE A 82 3.20 -5.11 19.41
C PHE A 82 1.73 -5.49 19.15
N ASN A 83 1.50 -6.29 18.11
CA ASN A 83 0.19 -6.82 17.77
C ASN A 83 0.28 -8.18 17.11
N CYS A 84 -0.88 -8.85 16.99
CA CYS A 84 -1.02 -10.10 16.27
C CYS A 84 -2.26 -10.03 15.36
N ALA A 85 -2.06 -10.37 14.09
CA ALA A 85 -3.07 -10.41 13.04
C ALA A 85 -2.94 -11.71 12.24
N GLU A 86 -4.06 -12.18 11.71
CA GLU A 86 -4.17 -13.37 10.86
C GLU A 86 -4.77 -12.96 9.51
N SER A 87 -4.30 -13.57 8.41
CA SER A 87 -4.71 -13.24 7.05
C SER A 87 -4.54 -14.43 6.10
#